data_AF-A0A7Y5PEB4-F1
#
_entry.id   AF-A0A7Y5PEB4-F1
#
_cell.length_a   1.000
_cell.length_b   1.000
_cell.length_c   1.000
_cell.angle_alpha   90.00
_cell.angle_beta   90.00
_cell.angle_gamma   90.00
#
_symmetry.space_group_name_H-M   'P 1'
#
loop_
_entity.id
_entity.type
_entity.pdbx_description
1 polymer ?
#
loop_
_entity_poly.entity_id
_entity_poly.type
_entity_poly.pdbx_seq_one_letter_code
_entity_poly.pdbx_strand_id
1 'polypeptide(L)'
;MRRALLLAPLWCAQPADAQDVVVRDAGAGRGAAIVQAVTAGPHAVRAGTEPLVLPRDSTVTTSLLVLGRDTYLASRVQGDVVVVGGNLFLRPGVDVSGRAVAIGGTVAPTALGRVGGGTESLRDESYAVERADGRYLLDYRGLRSEDAPEPMFQLAGFSGVKMPSYDRVEGLSLPVGVLVQVGNHALELEPTATYRSRRGVVDPGLEIRTRETSATRFVGRVARATRSNERWIYTDFINSLTTIWAGSDMRNYFRSDIGEGRLFHRFGDPETMSLEPYVGGRFEYVRPITAAGNVWSVFGRTDVKKMARPNPPVEQGHLGSALAGAQFRSTGFATSYVNLEVEQSVRVPLGTQAFTQATLDGEIRLPSFRTHFMQFRAHAVGTRGAAPRARYAYLGGGGTLRTLDPLEQGGAALFYLESRYLIPIESVQLPVIGTPIITLRDAFGSAGMRSLPDFQHEVGVGIGLSVLRVEYTTAVAGRAGHEFGVGISLSRF
;
A
#
# COMPACT_ATOMS: atom_id res chain seq x y z
N MET A 1 -78.02 27.14 -24.45
CA MET A 1 -77.31 25.84 -24.44
C MET A 1 -76.26 25.86 -23.35
N ARG A 2 -76.30 24.86 -22.45
CA ARG A 2 -75.47 24.70 -21.24
C ARG A 2 -74.11 24.11 -21.60
N ARG A 3 -73.04 24.57 -20.92
CA ARG A 3 -72.05 23.73 -20.19
C ARG A 3 -71.03 24.61 -19.49
N ALA A 4 -71.20 24.74 -18.17
CA ALA A 4 -70.16 25.10 -17.23
C ALA A 4 -69.23 23.89 -17.04
N LEU A 5 -67.92 24.12 -16.92
CA LEU A 5 -66.94 23.13 -16.49
C LEU A 5 -66.06 23.74 -15.41
N LEU A 6 -66.02 23.02 -14.30
CA LEU A 6 -65.52 23.40 -12.99
C LEU A 6 -64.00 23.48 -12.94
N LEU A 7 -63.51 24.55 -12.32
CA LEU A 7 -62.20 24.62 -11.68
C LEU A 7 -62.28 23.88 -10.33
N ALA A 8 -61.41 22.89 -10.13
CA ALA A 8 -61.18 22.25 -8.85
C ALA A 8 -59.69 22.38 -8.48
N PRO A 9 -59.34 23.09 -7.40
CA PRO A 9 -58.06 22.94 -6.74
C PRO A 9 -58.25 21.87 -5.64
N LEU A 10 -57.89 20.63 -5.94
CA LEU A 10 -57.55 19.66 -4.92
C LEU A 10 -56.03 19.65 -4.89
N TRP A 11 -55.43 20.08 -3.79
CA TRP A 11 -54.17 19.59 -3.20
C TRP A 11 -54.16 20.15 -1.78
N CYS A 12 -54.97 19.53 -0.92
CA CYS A 12 -54.75 19.61 0.52
C CYS A 12 -53.45 18.84 0.80
N ALA A 13 -52.38 19.57 1.12
CA ALA A 13 -51.24 18.98 1.79
C ALA A 13 -51.75 18.45 3.15
N GLN A 14 -51.90 17.13 3.26
CA GLN A 14 -51.96 16.54 4.59
C GLN A 14 -50.63 16.88 5.28
N PRO A 15 -50.62 17.38 6.53
CA PRO A 15 -49.39 17.43 7.29
C PRO A 15 -48.86 16.01 7.29
N ALA A 16 -47.69 15.82 6.69
CA ALA A 16 -46.99 14.55 6.78
C ALA A 16 -46.85 14.27 8.26
N ASP A 17 -47.48 13.20 8.75
CA ASP A 17 -47.20 12.67 10.08
C ASP A 17 -45.68 12.70 10.24
N ALA A 18 -45.21 13.44 11.24
CA ALA A 18 -43.80 13.49 11.57
C ALA A 18 -43.39 12.05 11.89
N GLN A 19 -42.78 11.37 10.92
CA GLN A 19 -42.29 10.02 11.07
C GLN A 19 -41.11 10.11 12.03
N ASP A 20 -41.39 9.86 13.30
CA ASP A 20 -40.43 9.98 14.37
C ASP A 20 -39.50 8.75 14.39
N VAL A 21 -38.21 8.99 14.55
CA VAL A 21 -37.15 7.98 14.57
C VAL A 21 -36.53 7.96 15.95
N VAL A 22 -36.72 6.84 16.66
CA VAL A 22 -36.17 6.66 17.99
C VAL A 22 -34.97 5.72 17.89
N VAL A 23 -33.80 6.24 18.23
CA VAL A 23 -32.59 5.43 18.38
C VAL A 23 -32.62 4.79 19.76
N ARG A 24 -32.93 3.48 19.83
CA ARG A 24 -33.00 2.73 21.08
C ARG A 24 -31.60 2.34 21.56
N ASP A 25 -30.81 1.79 20.65
CA ASP A 25 -29.38 1.56 20.82
C ASP A 25 -28.63 2.28 19.71
N ALA A 26 -27.82 3.26 20.10
CA ALA A 26 -27.04 4.04 19.16
C ALA A 26 -25.76 3.32 18.69
N GLY A 27 -25.22 2.40 19.50
CA GLY A 27 -23.86 1.90 19.33
C GLY A 27 -22.77 2.91 19.75
N ALA A 28 -21.50 2.49 19.70
CA ALA A 28 -20.34 3.30 20.08
C ALA A 28 -19.52 3.84 18.88
N GLY A 29 -19.99 3.57 17.66
CA GLY A 29 -19.27 3.83 16.41
C GLY A 29 -19.49 5.20 15.78
N ARG A 30 -18.89 5.42 14.61
CA ARG A 30 -19.03 6.68 13.88
C ARG A 30 -20.42 6.85 13.27
N GLY A 31 -21.07 5.74 12.91
CA GLY A 31 -22.46 5.71 12.48
C GLY A 31 -23.41 6.18 13.58
N ALA A 32 -23.13 5.86 14.84
CA ALA A 32 -23.90 6.34 15.99
C ALA A 32 -23.93 7.87 16.06
N ALA A 33 -22.76 8.49 15.99
CA ALA A 33 -22.64 9.95 16.01
C ALA A 33 -23.34 10.61 14.80
N ILE A 34 -23.30 9.98 13.62
CA ILE A 34 -23.97 10.47 12.41
C ILE A 34 -25.48 10.38 12.54
N VAL A 35 -26.02 9.22 12.95
CA VAL A 35 -27.46 9.03 13.12
C VAL A 35 -28.00 9.98 14.19
N GLN A 36 -27.34 10.09 15.34
CA GLN A 36 -27.72 11.02 16.41
C GLN A 36 -27.70 12.49 15.94
N ALA A 37 -26.67 12.90 15.20
CA ALA A 37 -26.59 14.27 14.69
C ALA A 37 -27.72 14.59 13.71
N VAL A 38 -28.09 13.65 12.84
CA VAL A 38 -29.19 13.84 11.88
C VAL A 38 -30.54 13.82 12.56
N THR A 39 -30.79 12.90 13.51
CA THR A 39 -32.07 12.81 14.21
C THR A 39 -32.29 13.95 15.21
N ALA A 40 -31.22 14.58 15.72
CA ALA A 40 -31.32 15.77 16.58
C ALA A 40 -31.74 17.05 15.83
N GLY A 41 -31.61 17.09 14.51
CA GLY A 41 -32.00 18.23 13.67
C GLY A 41 -33.28 17.98 12.86
N PRO A 42 -33.80 19.00 12.14
CA PRO A 42 -34.89 18.80 11.19
C PRO A 42 -34.46 17.82 10.09
N HIS A 43 -35.23 16.75 9.90
CA HIS A 43 -34.95 15.72 8.92
C HIS A 43 -36.23 15.13 8.31
N ALA A 44 -36.10 14.58 7.11
CA ALA A 44 -37.14 13.82 6.42
C ALA A 44 -36.76 12.34 6.45
N VAL A 45 -37.73 11.47 6.74
CA VAL A 45 -37.52 10.02 6.82
C VAL A 45 -38.16 9.34 5.62
N ARG A 46 -37.47 8.37 5.04
CA ARG A 46 -38.00 7.47 4.00
C ARG A 46 -37.60 6.04 4.34
N ALA A 47 -38.58 5.18 4.60
CA ALA A 47 -38.30 3.77 4.87
C ALA A 47 -38.98 2.86 3.83
N GLY A 48 -38.60 1.59 3.84
CA GLY A 48 -39.15 0.55 2.97
C GLY A 48 -38.06 -0.38 2.46
N THR A 49 -38.42 -1.35 1.64
CA THR A 49 -37.49 -2.33 1.06
C THR A 49 -37.25 -2.12 -0.43
N GLU A 50 -38.20 -1.50 -1.14
CA GLU A 50 -38.04 -1.17 -2.56
C GLU A 50 -37.01 -0.05 -2.76
N PRO A 51 -36.34 0.09 -3.90
CA PRO A 51 -35.46 1.23 -4.14
C PRO A 51 -36.17 2.59 -4.01
N LEU A 52 -35.54 3.58 -3.38
CA LEU A 52 -35.98 4.98 -3.40
C LEU A 52 -35.32 5.70 -4.57
N VAL A 53 -36.11 6.29 -5.46
CA VAL A 53 -35.59 7.11 -6.56
C VAL A 53 -36.03 8.55 -6.36
N LEU A 54 -35.06 9.45 -6.17
CA LEU A 54 -35.31 10.89 -6.05
C LEU A 54 -34.82 11.59 -7.33
N PRO A 55 -35.75 12.01 -8.22
CA PRO A 55 -35.40 12.59 -9.50
C PRO A 55 -34.87 14.02 -9.35
N ARG A 56 -34.27 14.55 -10.43
CA ARG A 56 -33.53 15.82 -10.43
C ARG A 56 -34.36 17.06 -10.09
N ASP A 57 -35.64 17.00 -10.35
CA ASP A 57 -36.64 18.04 -10.09
C ASP A 57 -37.15 18.04 -8.63
N SER A 58 -36.78 17.04 -7.83
CA SER A 58 -37.12 17.03 -6.41
C SER A 58 -36.13 17.84 -5.56
N THR A 59 -36.65 18.46 -4.50
CA THR A 59 -35.85 19.17 -3.49
C THR A 59 -36.29 18.71 -2.11
N VAL A 60 -35.32 18.32 -1.28
CA VAL A 60 -35.50 18.05 0.16
C VAL A 60 -34.84 19.19 0.91
N THR A 61 -35.62 19.94 1.69
CA THR A 61 -35.17 21.16 2.38
C THR A 61 -34.54 20.91 3.75
N THR A 62 -34.34 19.64 4.10
CA THR A 62 -33.77 19.18 5.38
C THR A 62 -32.82 18.01 5.13
N SER A 63 -32.14 17.52 6.17
CA SER A 63 -31.45 16.23 6.09
C SER A 63 -32.41 15.11 5.71
N LEU A 64 -31.93 14.09 5.00
CA LEU A 64 -32.69 12.95 4.53
C LEU A 64 -32.14 11.68 5.16
N LEU A 65 -32.95 11.00 5.97
CA LEU A 65 -32.65 9.70 6.56
C LEU A 65 -33.45 8.61 5.84
N VAL A 66 -32.75 7.70 5.16
CA VAL A 66 -33.35 6.59 4.43
C VAL A 66 -33.07 5.27 5.16
N LEU A 67 -34.11 4.47 5.39
CA LEU A 67 -34.03 3.26 6.21
C LEU A 67 -34.42 2.01 5.42
N GLY A 68 -33.49 1.04 5.32
CA GLY A 68 -33.73 -0.31 4.80
C GLY A 68 -33.84 -0.46 3.28
N ARG A 69 -33.48 0.57 2.51
CA ARG A 69 -33.59 0.58 1.04
C ARG A 69 -32.43 1.24 0.34
N ASP A 70 -32.10 0.71 -0.84
CA ASP A 70 -31.19 1.36 -1.78
C ASP A 70 -31.78 2.68 -2.28
N THR A 71 -30.94 3.70 -2.42
CA THR A 71 -31.35 5.06 -2.79
C THR A 71 -30.60 5.55 -4.00
N TYR A 72 -31.34 5.98 -5.03
CA TYR A 72 -30.83 6.62 -6.24
C TYR A 72 -31.16 8.10 -6.19
N LEU A 73 -30.13 8.93 -5.99
CA LEU A 73 -30.30 10.35 -5.67
C LEU A 73 -29.80 11.24 -6.82
N ALA A 74 -30.70 11.92 -7.50
CA ALA A 74 -30.40 12.97 -8.49
C ALA A 74 -30.83 14.38 -8.05
N SER A 75 -31.41 14.50 -6.84
CA SER A 75 -32.12 15.66 -6.34
C SER A 75 -31.23 16.66 -5.58
N ARG A 76 -31.81 17.80 -5.18
CA ARG A 76 -31.17 18.72 -4.23
C ARG A 76 -31.56 18.39 -2.79
N VAL A 77 -30.59 18.29 -1.89
CA VAL A 77 -30.82 18.06 -0.45
C VAL A 77 -30.09 19.12 0.39
N GLN A 78 -30.84 19.85 1.20
CA GLN A 78 -30.32 20.85 2.14
C GLN A 78 -30.04 20.20 3.51
N GLY A 79 -28.92 19.50 3.61
CA GLY A 79 -28.49 18.79 4.81
C GLY A 79 -27.68 17.56 4.47
N ASP A 80 -27.64 16.62 5.42
CA ASP A 80 -26.99 15.31 5.25
C ASP A 80 -27.97 14.34 4.58
N VAL A 81 -27.45 13.43 3.75
CA VAL A 81 -28.16 12.24 3.27
C VAL A 81 -27.55 11.03 3.94
N VAL A 82 -28.34 10.32 4.75
CA VAL A 82 -27.89 9.12 5.47
C VAL A 82 -28.78 7.95 5.05
N VAL A 83 -28.18 6.90 4.48
CA VAL A 83 -28.85 5.66 4.14
C VAL A 83 -28.41 4.57 5.12
N VAL A 84 -29.36 3.95 5.83
CA VAL A 84 -29.11 2.90 6.82
C VAL A 84 -29.62 1.57 6.27
N GLY A 85 -28.76 0.55 6.24
CA GLY A 85 -29.10 -0.78 5.73
C GLY A 85 -29.32 -0.83 4.22
N GLY A 86 -28.73 0.10 3.46
CA GLY A 86 -28.87 0.18 2.00
C GLY A 86 -27.73 0.97 1.36
N ASN A 87 -27.65 0.92 0.02
CA ASN A 87 -26.64 1.63 -0.75
C ASN A 87 -27.16 3.00 -1.20
N LEU A 88 -26.24 3.96 -1.37
CA LEU A 88 -26.53 5.31 -1.87
C LEU A 88 -25.85 5.51 -3.23
N PHE A 89 -26.64 5.59 -4.29
CA PHE A 89 -26.17 5.84 -5.66
C PHE A 89 -26.41 7.31 -6.03
N LEU A 90 -25.33 8.09 -6.04
CA LEU A 90 -25.38 9.48 -6.49
C LEU A 90 -25.45 9.54 -8.02
N ARG A 91 -26.42 10.29 -8.55
CA ARG A 91 -26.67 10.43 -10.00
C ARG A 91 -26.26 11.83 -10.48
N PRO A 92 -25.94 12.00 -11.77
CA PRO A 92 -25.59 13.31 -12.32
C PRO A 92 -26.64 14.39 -11.99
N GLY A 93 -26.18 15.56 -11.56
CA GLY A 93 -27.01 16.69 -11.16
C GLY A 93 -27.39 16.74 -9.69
N VAL A 94 -26.99 15.76 -8.88
CA VAL A 94 -27.20 15.78 -7.42
C VAL A 94 -26.47 16.95 -6.75
N ASP A 95 -27.11 17.55 -5.75
CA ASP A 95 -26.59 18.70 -5.00
C ASP A 95 -26.95 18.56 -3.51
N VAL A 96 -26.03 18.03 -2.72
CA VAL A 96 -26.15 17.83 -1.27
C VAL A 96 -25.30 18.86 -0.55
N SER A 97 -25.90 19.71 0.29
CA SER A 97 -25.14 20.74 1.01
C SER A 97 -24.30 20.18 2.17
N GLY A 98 -24.74 19.08 2.78
CA GLY A 98 -24.03 18.35 3.83
C GLY A 98 -23.29 17.12 3.29
N ARG A 99 -23.27 16.04 4.09
CA ARG A 99 -22.61 14.77 3.79
C ARG A 99 -23.53 13.78 3.09
N ALA A 100 -22.95 12.82 2.38
CA ALA A 100 -23.65 11.65 1.86
C ALA A 100 -23.06 10.37 2.47
N VAL A 101 -23.84 9.69 3.31
CA VAL A 101 -23.38 8.58 4.15
C VAL A 101 -24.23 7.34 3.88
N ALA A 102 -23.58 6.18 3.75
CA ALA A 102 -24.24 4.88 3.80
C ALA A 102 -23.72 4.07 4.99
N ILE A 103 -24.62 3.64 5.88
CA ILE A 103 -24.35 2.80 7.05
C ILE A 103 -24.88 1.40 6.75
N GLY A 104 -24.01 0.40 6.82
CA GLY A 104 -24.30 -0.98 6.42
C GLY A 104 -24.35 -1.16 4.90
N GLY A 105 -23.84 -0.18 4.15
CA GLY A 105 -23.88 -0.14 2.69
C GLY A 105 -22.75 0.69 2.09
N THR A 106 -22.85 0.99 0.79
CA THR A 106 -21.85 1.76 0.05
C THR A 106 -22.44 3.01 -0.58
N VAL A 107 -21.69 4.11 -0.55
CA VAL A 107 -21.94 5.29 -1.38
C VAL A 107 -21.21 5.13 -2.70
N ALA A 108 -21.94 5.13 -3.81
CA ALA A 108 -21.40 5.20 -5.16
C ALA A 108 -21.43 6.67 -5.64
N PRO A 109 -20.28 7.37 -5.65
CA PRO A 109 -20.23 8.78 -5.99
C PRO A 109 -20.41 9.02 -7.49
N THR A 110 -20.68 10.28 -7.87
CA THR A 110 -20.73 10.74 -9.25
C THR A 110 -19.84 11.96 -9.45
N ALA A 111 -19.12 12.03 -10.58
CA ALA A 111 -18.29 13.18 -10.93
C ALA A 111 -19.11 14.41 -11.39
N LEU A 112 -20.40 14.22 -11.68
CA LEU A 112 -21.30 15.25 -12.20
C LEU A 112 -22.30 15.75 -11.15
N GLY A 113 -21.91 15.72 -9.88
CA GLY A 113 -22.72 16.14 -8.74
C GLY A 113 -21.87 16.80 -7.66
N ARG A 114 -22.52 17.44 -6.70
CA ARG A 114 -21.87 18.13 -5.58
C ARG A 114 -22.35 17.55 -4.25
N VAL A 115 -21.41 17.24 -3.37
CA VAL A 115 -21.65 16.88 -1.96
C VAL A 115 -20.74 17.73 -1.09
N GLY A 116 -21.31 18.67 -0.35
CA GLY A 116 -20.55 19.70 0.37
C GLY A 116 -19.65 19.16 1.48
N GLY A 117 -20.13 18.17 2.22
CA GLY A 117 -19.42 17.53 3.35
C GLY A 117 -18.67 16.25 2.99
N GLY A 118 -18.63 15.86 1.72
CA GLY A 118 -18.01 14.60 1.26
C GLY A 118 -18.91 13.37 1.38
N THR A 119 -18.37 12.22 0.96
CA THR A 119 -19.06 10.92 0.92
C THR A 119 -18.40 9.93 1.87
N GLU A 120 -19.17 9.14 2.62
CA GLU A 120 -18.66 8.19 3.62
C GLU A 120 -19.42 6.85 3.55
N SER A 121 -18.72 5.72 3.61
CA SER A 121 -19.32 4.36 3.62
C SER A 121 -18.90 3.60 4.87
N LEU A 122 -19.84 3.40 5.80
CA LEU A 122 -19.64 2.67 7.04
C LEU A 122 -20.16 1.24 6.87
N ARG A 123 -19.33 0.36 6.30
CA ARG A 123 -19.75 -1.01 5.91
C ARG A 123 -19.85 -1.98 7.09
N ASP A 124 -19.14 -1.69 8.17
CA ASP A 124 -19.00 -2.59 9.32
C ASP A 124 -20.05 -2.33 10.42
N GLU A 125 -20.82 -1.26 10.27
CA GLU A 125 -21.88 -0.82 11.19
C GLU A 125 -23.22 -0.89 10.47
N SER A 126 -24.31 -1.22 11.16
CA SER A 126 -25.68 -1.14 10.63
C SER A 126 -26.69 -0.97 11.76
N TYR A 127 -27.97 -0.87 11.42
CA TYR A 127 -29.06 -0.87 12.38
C TYR A 127 -30.14 -1.86 11.93
N ALA A 128 -30.70 -2.61 12.87
CA ALA A 128 -31.99 -3.22 12.67
C ALA A 128 -33.05 -2.12 12.70
N VAL A 129 -33.90 -2.08 11.67
CA VAL A 129 -34.99 -1.10 11.55
C VAL A 129 -36.29 -1.82 11.88
N GLU A 130 -36.88 -1.51 13.02
CA GLU A 130 -38.20 -1.99 13.42
C GLU A 130 -39.22 -0.86 13.31
N ARG A 131 -40.45 -1.17 12.87
CA ARG A 131 -41.56 -0.20 12.88
C ARG A 131 -42.52 -0.55 14.01
N ALA A 132 -42.66 0.33 14.99
CA ALA A 132 -43.65 0.19 16.07
C ALA A 132 -44.33 1.52 16.37
N ASP A 133 -45.64 1.47 16.63
CA ASP A 133 -46.45 2.65 17.02
C ASP A 133 -46.29 3.87 16.10
N GLY A 134 -46.18 3.64 14.78
CA GLY A 134 -46.01 4.70 13.79
C GLY A 134 -44.60 5.31 13.72
N ARG A 135 -43.65 4.78 14.51
CA ARG A 135 -42.25 5.25 14.59
C ARG A 135 -41.29 4.20 14.02
N TYR A 136 -40.09 4.66 13.65
CA TYR A 136 -38.98 3.77 13.31
C TYR A 136 -38.02 3.68 14.48
N LEU A 137 -37.70 2.46 14.85
CA LEU A 137 -36.83 2.12 15.96
C LEU A 137 -35.54 1.62 15.34
N LEU A 138 -34.44 2.27 15.72
CA LEU A 138 -33.11 1.88 15.29
C LEU A 138 -32.39 1.21 16.45
N ASP A 139 -32.10 -0.07 16.28
CA ASP A 139 -31.29 -0.86 17.19
C ASP A 139 -29.96 -1.16 16.51
N TYR A 140 -28.85 -0.70 17.10
CA TYR A 140 -27.52 -0.89 16.54
C TYR A 140 -27.22 -2.37 16.29
N ARG A 141 -26.64 -2.65 15.13
CA ARG A 141 -26.18 -3.97 14.74
C ARG A 141 -24.78 -3.85 14.15
N GLY A 142 -23.77 -4.26 14.92
CA GLY A 142 -22.46 -4.55 14.36
C GLY A 142 -22.60 -5.60 13.27
N LEU A 143 -22.19 -5.28 12.04
CA LEU A 143 -22.08 -6.28 10.97
C LEU A 143 -20.77 -7.05 11.08
N ARG A 144 -19.79 -6.49 11.81
CA ARG A 144 -18.79 -7.32 12.48
C ARG A 144 -19.51 -8.10 13.56
N SER A 145 -19.45 -9.41 13.46
CA SER A 145 -19.75 -10.28 14.58
C SER A 145 -18.68 -10.02 15.65
N GLU A 146 -18.89 -9.00 16.49
CA GLU A 146 -18.08 -8.78 17.69
C GLU A 146 -18.18 -9.99 18.65
N ASP A 147 -19.18 -10.87 18.42
CA ASP A 147 -19.45 -12.08 19.20
C ASP A 147 -19.02 -13.41 18.54
N ALA A 148 -18.56 -13.43 17.28
CA ALA A 148 -17.91 -14.62 16.74
C ALA A 148 -16.45 -14.56 17.19
N PRO A 149 -15.98 -15.45 18.08
CA PRO A 149 -14.59 -15.48 18.45
C PRO A 149 -13.77 -15.66 17.17
N GLU A 150 -13.04 -14.61 16.78
CA GLU A 150 -12.13 -14.72 15.65
C GLU A 150 -11.16 -15.86 15.97
N PRO A 151 -10.91 -16.76 15.00
CA PRO A 151 -10.14 -17.95 15.30
C PRO A 151 -8.73 -17.51 15.70
N MET A 152 -8.35 -17.86 16.93
CA MET A 152 -7.03 -17.62 17.49
C MET A 152 -5.90 -18.15 16.58
N PHE A 153 -6.22 -19.12 15.72
CA PHE A 153 -5.32 -19.68 14.71
C PHE A 153 -5.91 -19.52 13.31
N GLN A 154 -5.10 -18.96 12.41
CA GLN A 154 -5.40 -18.87 10.99
C GLN A 154 -4.18 -19.34 10.20
N LEU A 155 -4.40 -19.96 9.04
CA LEU A 155 -3.29 -20.26 8.14
C LEU A 155 -2.82 -18.96 7.47
N ALA A 156 -1.51 -18.68 7.47
CA ALA A 156 -0.99 -17.45 6.89
C ALA A 156 -1.01 -17.50 5.34
N GLY A 157 -1.17 -16.36 4.69
CA GLY A 157 -1.17 -16.31 3.22
C GLY A 157 -2.30 -17.13 2.57
N PHE A 158 -1.99 -17.87 1.50
CA PHE A 158 -2.95 -18.75 0.83
C PHE A 158 -2.85 -20.16 1.42
N SER A 159 -3.79 -20.51 2.31
CA SER A 159 -3.83 -21.82 2.97
C SER A 159 -2.54 -22.21 3.69
N GLY A 160 -1.85 -21.24 4.29
CA GLY A 160 -0.62 -21.45 5.06
C GLY A 160 0.64 -21.13 4.25
N VAL A 161 0.53 -21.05 2.93
CA VAL A 161 1.65 -20.74 2.04
C VAL A 161 1.73 -19.24 1.81
N LYS A 162 2.85 -18.62 2.18
CA LYS A 162 3.12 -17.20 1.88
C LYS A 162 3.72 -17.06 0.48
N MET A 163 3.78 -15.83 -0.03
CA MET A 163 4.34 -15.55 -1.36
C MET A 163 5.74 -16.18 -1.52
N PRO A 164 5.93 -17.13 -2.45
CA PRO A 164 7.22 -17.74 -2.68
C PRO A 164 8.19 -16.74 -3.31
N SER A 165 9.48 -17.00 -3.16
CA SER A 165 10.53 -16.23 -3.84
C SER A 165 11.55 -17.13 -4.51
N TYR A 166 12.26 -16.58 -5.49
CA TYR A 166 13.26 -17.25 -6.28
C TYR A 166 14.48 -16.36 -6.45
N ASP A 167 15.67 -16.90 -6.20
CA ASP A 167 16.93 -16.18 -6.38
C ASP A 167 18.11 -17.12 -6.71
N ARG A 168 19.23 -16.54 -7.13
CA ARG A 168 20.41 -17.32 -7.57
C ARG A 168 21.08 -18.10 -6.43
N VAL A 169 20.80 -17.76 -5.17
CA VAL A 169 21.50 -18.29 -3.99
C VAL A 169 20.72 -19.39 -3.28
N GLU A 170 19.39 -19.31 -3.24
CA GLU A 170 18.51 -20.23 -2.53
C GLU A 170 17.64 -21.08 -3.47
N GLY A 171 17.54 -20.69 -4.75
CA GLY A 171 16.54 -21.27 -5.65
C GLY A 171 15.13 -20.90 -5.18
N LEU A 172 14.22 -21.88 -5.15
CA LEU A 172 12.86 -21.67 -4.65
C LEU A 172 12.87 -21.59 -3.11
N SER A 173 12.29 -20.51 -2.59
CA SER A 173 12.01 -20.30 -1.19
C SER A 173 10.51 -20.37 -0.97
N LEU A 174 10.06 -21.38 -0.23
CA LEU A 174 8.65 -21.65 0.04
C LEU A 174 8.35 -21.46 1.54
N PRO A 175 7.89 -20.26 1.94
CA PRO A 175 7.45 -20.00 3.31
C PRO A 175 6.07 -20.58 3.61
N VAL A 176 5.97 -21.33 4.71
CA VAL A 176 4.71 -21.82 5.27
C VAL A 176 4.56 -21.30 6.69
N GLY A 177 3.41 -20.72 7.04
CA GLY A 177 3.20 -20.10 8.34
C GLY A 177 1.77 -20.19 8.86
N VAL A 178 1.63 -19.89 10.14
CA VAL A 178 0.36 -19.79 10.88
C VAL A 178 0.32 -18.40 11.51
N LEU A 179 -0.83 -17.75 11.45
CA LEU A 179 -1.11 -16.51 12.16
C LEU A 179 -1.82 -16.86 13.48
N VAL A 180 -1.28 -16.35 14.58
CA VAL A 180 -1.84 -16.50 15.93
C VAL A 180 -2.23 -15.12 16.44
N GLN A 181 -3.49 -14.94 16.81
CA GLN A 181 -4.04 -13.68 17.30
C GLN A 181 -4.37 -13.80 18.78
N VAL A 182 -3.89 -12.84 19.59
CA VAL A 182 -4.08 -12.83 21.04
C VAL A 182 -4.72 -11.51 21.47
N GLY A 183 -5.76 -11.60 22.32
CA GLY A 183 -6.41 -10.43 22.92
C GLY A 183 -7.10 -9.52 21.90
N ASN A 184 -7.96 -10.08 21.04
CA ASN A 184 -8.69 -9.35 19.99
C ASN A 184 -7.73 -8.54 19.08
N HIS A 185 -6.71 -9.19 18.51
CA HIS A 185 -5.68 -8.54 17.68
C HIS A 185 -4.79 -7.52 18.40
N ALA A 186 -4.72 -7.54 19.73
CA ALA A 186 -3.75 -6.71 20.44
C ALA A 186 -2.31 -7.15 20.09
N LEU A 187 -2.12 -8.46 19.92
CA LEU A 187 -0.86 -9.08 19.54
C LEU A 187 -1.09 -10.13 18.45
N GLU A 188 -0.30 -10.07 17.40
CA GLU A 188 -0.22 -11.03 16.32
C GLU A 188 1.16 -11.68 16.30
N LEU A 189 1.18 -13.00 16.23
CA LEU A 189 2.38 -13.82 16.11
C LEU A 189 2.28 -14.64 14.83
N GLU A 190 3.32 -14.61 14.00
CA GLU A 190 3.34 -15.31 12.74
C GLU A 190 4.58 -16.23 12.65
N PRO A 191 4.55 -17.40 13.32
CA PRO A 191 5.56 -18.44 13.11
C PRO A 191 5.57 -18.91 11.66
N THR A 192 6.76 -19.02 11.09
CA THR A 192 7.00 -19.41 9.70
C THR A 192 8.14 -20.43 9.61
N ALA A 193 7.97 -21.45 8.77
CA ALA A 193 9.02 -22.35 8.32
C ALA A 193 9.25 -22.13 6.82
N THR A 194 10.48 -21.77 6.41
CA THR A 194 10.80 -21.52 5.00
C THR A 194 11.69 -22.61 4.45
N TYR A 195 11.15 -23.41 3.52
CA TYR A 195 11.95 -24.38 2.78
C TYR A 195 12.79 -23.69 1.70
N ARG A 196 14.08 -24.01 1.61
CA ARG A 196 15.03 -23.49 0.62
C ARG A 196 15.49 -24.62 -0.30
N SER A 197 14.98 -24.65 -1.53
CA SER A 197 15.12 -25.82 -2.41
C SER A 197 16.56 -26.17 -2.73
N ARG A 198 17.42 -25.17 -2.94
CA ARG A 198 18.82 -25.41 -3.32
C ARG A 198 19.65 -25.96 -2.16
N ARG A 199 19.37 -25.53 -0.93
CA ARG A 199 20.12 -25.93 0.25
C ARG A 199 19.53 -27.16 0.94
N GLY A 200 18.27 -27.50 0.64
CA GLY A 200 17.54 -28.57 1.30
C GLY A 200 17.33 -28.32 2.79
N VAL A 201 17.28 -27.04 3.21
CA VAL A 201 17.11 -26.66 4.62
C VAL A 201 15.77 -25.98 4.84
N VAL A 202 15.29 -26.06 6.08
CA VAL A 202 14.13 -25.32 6.56
C VAL A 202 14.60 -24.27 7.56
N ASP A 203 14.33 -23.01 7.25
CA ASP A 203 14.66 -21.89 8.11
C ASP A 203 13.46 -21.50 8.99
N PRO A 204 13.60 -21.48 10.32
CA PRO A 204 12.55 -20.99 11.19
C PRO A 204 12.51 -19.45 11.23
N GLY A 205 11.31 -18.91 11.43
CA GLY A 205 11.07 -17.49 11.65
C GLY A 205 9.82 -17.26 12.50
N LEU A 206 9.78 -16.09 13.14
CA LEU A 206 8.65 -15.58 13.90
C LEU A 206 8.57 -14.07 13.64
N GLU A 207 7.43 -13.60 13.17
CA GLU A 207 7.11 -12.17 13.12
C GLU A 207 6.13 -11.86 14.26
N ILE A 208 6.31 -10.69 14.88
CA ILE A 208 5.51 -10.22 16.01
C ILE A 208 4.99 -8.84 15.64
N ARG A 209 3.69 -8.62 15.72
CA ARG A 209 3.06 -7.32 15.47
C ARG A 209 2.08 -7.02 16.58
N THR A 210 2.00 -5.77 17.01
CA THR A 210 0.82 -5.31 17.77
C THR A 210 -0.17 -4.68 16.80
N ARG A 211 -1.40 -4.47 17.26
CA ARG A 211 -2.48 -3.84 16.49
C ARG A 211 -2.00 -2.62 15.67
N GLU A 212 -2.33 -2.56 14.39
CA GLU A 212 -1.90 -1.48 13.49
C GLU A 212 -2.69 -0.17 13.69
N THR A 213 -3.87 -0.24 14.32
CA THR A 213 -4.72 0.94 14.58
C THR A 213 -4.34 1.73 15.82
N SER A 214 -3.48 1.19 16.70
CA SER A 214 -3.02 1.94 17.86
C SER A 214 -2.03 3.04 17.46
N ALA A 215 -2.06 4.16 18.17
CA ALA A 215 -1.10 5.26 17.98
C ALA A 215 0.34 4.79 18.16
N THR A 216 0.58 3.79 19.01
CA THR A 216 1.87 3.14 19.17
C THR A 216 1.77 1.69 18.70
N ARG A 217 2.68 1.26 17.82
CA ARG A 217 2.74 -0.14 17.35
C ARG A 217 4.15 -0.71 17.45
N PHE A 218 4.25 -1.98 17.81
CA PHE A 218 5.50 -2.74 17.82
C PHE A 218 5.55 -3.70 16.64
N VAL A 219 6.72 -3.81 16.02
CA VAL A 219 7.04 -4.82 15.01
C VAL A 219 8.35 -5.48 15.40
N GLY A 220 8.32 -6.80 15.54
CA GLY A 220 9.46 -7.64 15.86
C GLY A 220 9.63 -8.79 14.88
N ARG A 221 10.86 -9.27 14.74
CA ARG A 221 11.22 -10.42 13.91
C ARG A 221 12.36 -11.18 14.54
N VAL A 222 12.20 -12.51 14.66
CA VAL A 222 13.29 -13.43 14.97
C VAL A 222 13.32 -14.49 13.88
N ALA A 223 14.42 -14.62 13.14
CA ALA A 223 14.47 -15.57 12.05
C ALA A 223 15.89 -16.00 11.70
N ARG A 224 16.00 -17.20 11.13
CA ARG A 224 17.11 -17.54 10.26
C ARG A 224 16.71 -17.17 8.83
N ALA A 225 17.53 -16.39 8.13
CA ALA A 225 17.16 -15.88 6.81
C ALA A 225 18.35 -15.64 5.88
N THR A 226 18.06 -15.63 4.59
CA THR A 226 18.94 -15.07 3.55
C THR A 226 18.49 -13.64 3.30
N ARG A 227 19.38 -12.67 3.58
CA ARG A 227 19.11 -11.23 3.52
C ARG A 227 19.86 -10.59 2.35
N SER A 228 19.34 -9.46 1.89
CA SER A 228 19.95 -8.58 0.88
C SER A 228 19.60 -7.14 1.24
N ASN A 229 20.52 -6.21 0.95
CA ASN A 229 20.28 -4.79 1.13
C ASN A 229 19.66 -4.15 -0.12
N GLU A 230 19.64 -4.86 -1.25
CA GLU A 230 19.18 -4.38 -2.56
C GLU A 230 17.68 -4.62 -2.78
N ARG A 231 16.92 -4.86 -1.70
CA ARG A 231 15.45 -4.97 -1.76
C ARG A 231 14.77 -3.68 -2.21
N TRP A 232 15.47 -2.55 -2.08
CA TRP A 232 14.99 -1.27 -2.61
C TRP A 232 14.91 -1.31 -4.14
N ILE A 233 15.80 -2.05 -4.85
CA ILE A 233 15.85 -2.14 -6.32
C ILE A 233 14.55 -2.74 -6.87
N TYR A 234 14.29 -3.99 -6.50
CA TYR A 234 13.12 -4.78 -6.89
C TYR A 234 12.48 -5.42 -5.68
N THR A 235 11.15 -5.58 -5.71
CA THR A 235 10.42 -6.40 -4.74
C THR A 235 10.80 -7.88 -4.89
N ASP A 236 10.51 -8.69 -3.87
CA ASP A 236 10.81 -10.13 -3.89
C ASP A 236 10.16 -10.82 -5.11
N PHE A 237 8.93 -10.46 -5.44
CA PHE A 237 8.22 -10.99 -6.60
C PHE A 237 8.89 -10.60 -7.92
N ILE A 238 9.18 -9.29 -8.12
CA ILE A 238 9.83 -8.84 -9.36
C ILE A 238 11.20 -9.47 -9.52
N ASN A 239 12.02 -9.50 -8.46
CA ASN A 239 13.33 -10.14 -8.53
C ASN A 239 13.22 -11.64 -8.85
N SER A 240 12.23 -12.32 -8.28
CA SER A 240 11.99 -13.75 -8.57
C SER A 240 11.65 -13.95 -10.04
N LEU A 241 10.77 -13.11 -10.58
CA LEU A 241 10.34 -13.21 -11.96
C LEU A 241 11.48 -12.88 -12.94
N THR A 242 12.27 -11.84 -12.68
CA THR A 242 13.44 -11.50 -13.51
C THR A 242 14.55 -12.54 -13.40
N THR A 243 14.73 -13.15 -12.23
CA THR A 243 15.68 -14.25 -12.03
C THR A 243 15.24 -15.50 -12.82
N ILE A 244 13.97 -15.89 -12.71
CA ILE A 244 13.43 -17.07 -13.40
C ILE A 244 13.50 -16.89 -14.92
N TRP A 245 13.01 -15.76 -15.44
CA TRP A 245 12.90 -15.56 -16.88
C TRP A 245 14.20 -15.10 -17.50
N ALA A 246 14.79 -14.01 -17.00
CA ALA A 246 15.95 -13.39 -17.63
C ALA A 246 17.31 -13.84 -17.04
N GLY A 247 17.30 -14.66 -15.97
CA GLY A 247 18.50 -14.98 -15.20
C GLY A 247 19.04 -13.78 -14.42
N SER A 248 18.26 -12.70 -14.32
CA SER A 248 18.74 -11.42 -13.81
C SER A 248 18.33 -11.23 -12.36
N ASP A 249 19.27 -11.55 -11.46
CA ASP A 249 19.14 -11.36 -10.03
C ASP A 249 19.87 -10.09 -9.57
N MET A 250 19.10 -9.08 -9.17
CA MET A 250 19.58 -7.74 -8.81
C MET A 250 19.95 -7.62 -7.34
N ARG A 251 20.39 -8.71 -6.72
CA ARG A 251 20.66 -8.74 -5.27
C ARG A 251 21.98 -9.41 -4.91
N ASN A 252 22.59 -8.90 -3.85
CA ASN A 252 23.67 -9.55 -3.13
C ASN A 252 23.13 -10.09 -1.81
N TYR A 253 23.56 -11.29 -1.45
CA TYR A 253 22.96 -12.03 -0.35
C TYR A 253 23.94 -12.24 0.80
N PHE A 254 23.41 -12.51 1.98
CA PHE A 254 24.18 -13.06 3.08
C PHE A 254 23.24 -13.84 3.99
N ARG A 255 23.81 -14.71 4.81
CA ARG A 255 23.04 -15.47 5.81
C ARG A 255 23.08 -14.76 7.13
N SER A 256 21.92 -14.79 7.80
CA SER A 256 21.73 -14.11 9.07
C SER A 256 20.81 -14.91 9.96
N ASP A 257 21.25 -15.14 11.20
CA ASP A 257 20.35 -15.44 12.32
C ASP A 257 20.05 -14.09 12.99
N ILE A 258 18.83 -13.55 12.83
CA ILE A 258 18.46 -12.17 13.19
C ILE A 258 17.39 -12.13 14.28
N GLY A 259 17.54 -11.20 15.22
CA GLY A 259 16.50 -10.65 16.07
C GLY A 259 16.41 -9.13 15.88
N GLU A 260 15.23 -8.62 15.56
CA GLU A 260 14.95 -7.21 15.32
C GLU A 260 13.65 -6.81 16.04
N GLY A 261 13.61 -5.61 16.58
CA GLY A 261 12.41 -5.04 17.18
C GLY A 261 12.37 -3.53 17.01
N ARG A 262 11.19 -3.00 16.67
CA ARG A 262 10.96 -1.56 16.45
C ARG A 262 9.64 -1.14 17.07
N LEU A 263 9.66 -0.01 17.76
CA LEU A 263 8.49 0.65 18.32
C LEU A 263 8.23 1.93 17.51
N PHE A 264 7.06 2.01 16.89
CA PHE A 264 6.60 3.14 16.10
C PHE A 264 5.56 3.92 16.89
N HIS A 265 5.53 5.23 16.69
CA HIS A 265 4.44 6.09 17.15
C HIS A 265 3.91 6.90 15.98
N ARG A 266 2.60 6.94 15.78
CA ARG A 266 1.94 7.57 14.64
C ARG A 266 1.41 8.95 14.99
N PHE A 267 1.76 9.91 14.15
CA PHE A 267 1.19 11.25 14.11
C PHE A 267 0.43 11.45 12.80
N GLY A 268 -0.69 12.17 12.87
CA GLY A 268 -1.53 12.47 11.70
C GLY A 268 -2.54 11.36 11.37
N ASP A 269 -3.17 11.51 10.22
CA ASP A 269 -4.25 10.67 9.72
C ASP A 269 -3.69 9.65 8.70
N PRO A 270 -3.85 8.32 8.93
CA PRO A 270 -3.41 7.29 7.99
C PRO A 270 -3.93 7.45 6.55
N GLU A 271 -5.10 8.07 6.36
CA GLU A 271 -5.75 8.17 5.05
C GLU A 271 -5.25 9.34 4.20
N THR A 272 -4.62 10.33 4.82
CA THR A 272 -4.22 11.58 4.15
C THR A 272 -2.74 11.91 4.37
N MET A 273 -2.28 11.92 5.60
CA MET A 273 -0.89 12.20 5.94
C MET A 273 -0.54 11.61 7.30
N SER A 274 0.44 10.70 7.30
CA SER A 274 0.96 10.07 8.50
C SER A 274 2.47 10.18 8.59
N LEU A 275 2.95 10.46 9.80
CA LEU A 275 4.35 10.44 10.19
C LEU A 275 4.52 9.42 11.34
N GLU A 276 5.34 8.41 11.14
CA GLU A 276 5.62 7.35 12.11
C GLU A 276 7.12 7.32 12.46
N PRO A 277 7.59 8.14 13.41
CA PRO A 277 8.91 7.93 14.01
C PRO A 277 8.98 6.58 14.73
N TYR A 278 10.18 6.01 14.76
CA TYR A 278 10.45 4.78 15.46
C TYR A 278 11.83 4.72 16.08
N VAL A 279 11.93 3.87 17.09
CA VAL A 279 13.18 3.45 17.72
C VAL A 279 13.21 1.93 17.81
N GLY A 280 14.41 1.34 17.81
CA GLY A 280 14.52 -0.11 17.84
C GLY A 280 15.95 -0.61 18.01
N GLY A 281 16.09 -1.92 17.85
CA GLY A 281 17.37 -2.61 17.90
C GLY A 281 17.39 -3.79 16.96
N ARG A 282 18.60 -4.15 16.51
CA ARG A 282 18.88 -5.30 15.65
C ARG A 282 20.09 -6.03 16.18
N PHE A 283 19.97 -7.35 16.31
CA PHE A 283 21.07 -8.24 16.62
C PHE A 283 21.09 -9.36 15.60
N GLU A 284 22.23 -9.61 14.99
CA GLU A 284 22.36 -10.65 14.00
C GLU A 284 23.71 -11.36 14.06
N TYR A 285 23.72 -12.63 13.63
CA TYR A 285 24.95 -13.35 13.29
C TYR A 285 25.03 -13.50 11.78
N VAL A 286 25.94 -12.76 11.17
CA VAL A 286 26.16 -12.71 9.73
C VAL A 286 27.12 -13.83 9.31
N ARG A 287 26.81 -14.49 8.19
CA ARG A 287 27.66 -15.50 7.55
C ARG A 287 27.67 -15.28 6.03
N PRO A 288 28.80 -15.51 5.35
CA PRO A 288 28.83 -15.52 3.89
C PRO A 288 27.96 -16.64 3.34
N ILE A 289 27.48 -16.43 2.12
CA ILE A 289 26.80 -17.45 1.34
C ILE A 289 27.30 -17.41 -0.09
N THR A 290 27.55 -18.58 -0.64
CA THR A 290 28.04 -18.73 -2.00
C THR A 290 26.87 -18.84 -2.97
N ALA A 291 26.95 -18.09 -4.06
CA ALA A 291 26.16 -18.39 -5.25
C ALA A 291 26.94 -19.44 -6.05
N ALA A 292 26.46 -20.68 -6.11
CA ALA A 292 27.02 -21.65 -7.06
C ALA A 292 26.07 -21.75 -8.28
N GLY A 293 26.60 -21.73 -9.50
CA GLY A 293 25.83 -21.53 -10.74
C GLY A 293 24.92 -22.69 -11.19
N ASN A 294 24.03 -23.19 -10.34
CA ASN A 294 23.15 -24.35 -10.64
C ASN A 294 21.66 -24.10 -10.39
N VAL A 295 21.23 -22.86 -10.14
CA VAL A 295 19.81 -22.50 -10.09
C VAL A 295 19.26 -22.37 -11.52
N TRP A 296 18.01 -22.78 -11.72
CA TRP A 296 17.37 -22.78 -13.04
C TRP A 296 16.94 -21.36 -13.44
N SER A 297 17.04 -21.06 -14.73
CA SER A 297 16.47 -19.86 -15.36
C SER A 297 16.25 -20.17 -16.84
N VAL A 298 15.30 -19.49 -17.46
CA VAL A 298 15.00 -19.65 -18.90
C VAL A 298 16.15 -19.09 -19.74
N PHE A 299 16.67 -17.92 -19.36
CA PHE A 299 17.80 -17.26 -20.02
C PHE A 299 18.92 -16.93 -19.03
N GLY A 300 20.15 -16.77 -19.51
CA GLY A 300 21.27 -16.24 -18.70
C GLY A 300 21.78 -17.17 -17.59
N ARG A 301 21.41 -18.46 -17.62
CA ARG A 301 21.75 -19.45 -16.58
C ARG A 301 23.25 -19.59 -16.29
N THR A 302 24.08 -19.55 -17.33
CA THR A 302 25.54 -19.75 -17.22
C THR A 302 26.32 -18.45 -17.27
N ASP A 303 25.64 -17.31 -17.36
CA ASP A 303 26.28 -16.00 -17.51
C ASP A 303 26.79 -15.51 -16.14
N VAL A 304 28.10 -15.24 -16.09
CA VAL A 304 28.84 -14.81 -14.89
C VAL A 304 28.48 -13.40 -14.43
N LYS A 305 27.79 -12.62 -15.27
CA LYS A 305 27.21 -11.33 -14.88
C LYS A 305 25.77 -11.46 -14.39
N LYS A 306 25.18 -12.65 -14.51
CA LYS A 306 23.78 -12.95 -14.20
C LYS A 306 23.69 -14.06 -13.14
N MET A 307 23.22 -15.25 -13.50
CA MET A 307 22.97 -16.34 -12.56
C MET A 307 24.24 -16.95 -11.96
N ALA A 308 25.35 -16.93 -12.70
CA ALA A 308 26.64 -17.42 -12.22
C ALA A 308 27.47 -16.34 -11.51
N ARG A 309 26.91 -15.13 -11.33
CA ARG A 309 27.58 -14.02 -10.64
C ARG A 309 27.91 -14.43 -9.21
N PRO A 310 29.19 -14.30 -8.77
CA PRO A 310 29.55 -14.60 -7.41
C PRO A 310 28.91 -13.61 -6.47
N ASN A 311 28.66 -14.06 -5.24
CA ASN A 311 28.18 -13.20 -4.19
C ASN A 311 29.38 -12.55 -3.50
N PRO A 312 29.38 -11.23 -3.23
CA PRO A 312 30.51 -10.59 -2.57
C PRO A 312 30.73 -11.21 -1.18
N PRO A 313 31.99 -11.38 -0.74
CA PRO A 313 32.27 -11.89 0.58
C PRO A 313 31.84 -10.87 1.64
N VAL A 314 31.32 -11.38 2.76
CA VAL A 314 30.93 -10.59 3.93
C VAL A 314 31.67 -11.09 5.16
N GLU A 315 31.98 -10.18 6.08
CA GLU A 315 32.62 -10.52 7.35
C GLU A 315 31.66 -11.35 8.20
N GLN A 316 32.10 -12.54 8.61
CA GLN A 316 31.35 -13.40 9.51
C GLN A 316 31.46 -12.88 10.94
N GLY A 317 30.34 -12.79 11.65
CA GLY A 317 30.35 -12.43 13.06
C GLY A 317 29.03 -11.88 13.58
N HIS A 318 29.05 -11.48 14.86
CA HIS A 318 27.91 -10.83 15.49
C HIS A 318 27.90 -9.33 15.17
N LEU A 319 26.74 -8.83 14.75
CA LEU A 319 26.46 -7.42 14.53
C LEU A 319 25.25 -7.04 15.38
N GLY A 320 25.42 -6.05 16.26
CA GLY A 320 24.38 -5.49 17.11
C GLY A 320 24.27 -3.99 16.84
N SER A 321 23.07 -3.46 16.75
CA SER A 321 22.85 -2.05 16.41
C SER A 321 21.58 -1.49 17.03
N ALA A 322 21.63 -0.21 17.39
CA ALA A 322 20.46 0.59 17.73
C ALA A 322 19.92 1.26 16.46
N LEU A 323 18.60 1.37 16.36
CA LEU A 323 17.89 1.93 15.20
C LEU A 323 17.04 3.11 15.65
N ALA A 324 17.03 4.17 14.85
CA ALA A 324 16.09 5.28 14.96
C ALA A 324 15.69 5.73 13.55
N GLY A 325 14.45 6.16 13.37
CA GLY A 325 14.01 6.57 12.04
C GLY A 325 12.62 7.18 12.03
N ALA A 326 12.14 7.47 10.83
CA ALA A 326 10.78 7.93 10.60
C ALA A 326 10.27 7.49 9.24
N GLN A 327 8.98 7.15 9.20
CA GLN A 327 8.24 6.89 7.98
C GLN A 327 7.23 7.99 7.75
N PHE A 328 7.23 8.56 6.56
CA PHE A 328 6.26 9.54 6.13
C PHE A 328 5.45 8.97 4.97
N ARG A 329 4.13 9.07 5.06
CA ARG A 329 3.20 8.75 3.98
C ARG A 329 2.24 9.91 3.81
N SER A 330 1.97 10.26 2.56
CA SER A 330 0.89 11.19 2.25
C SER A 330 0.18 10.79 0.98
N THR A 331 -1.11 11.01 0.99
CA THR A 331 -2.10 10.76 -0.05
C THR A 331 -2.91 12.05 -0.19
N GLY A 332 -2.88 12.64 -1.37
CA GLY A 332 -3.52 13.92 -1.65
C GLY A 332 -3.30 14.32 -3.10
N PHE A 333 -2.85 15.55 -3.35
CA PHE A 333 -2.41 15.94 -4.69
C PHE A 333 -1.25 15.06 -5.19
N ALA A 334 -0.33 14.68 -4.31
CA ALA A 334 0.73 13.71 -4.60
C ALA A 334 0.63 12.53 -3.64
N THR A 335 1.01 11.35 -4.11
CA THR A 335 1.27 10.19 -3.25
C THR A 335 2.75 10.16 -2.95
N SER A 336 3.12 10.24 -1.67
CA SER A 336 4.52 10.23 -1.26
C SER A 336 4.77 9.19 -0.17
N TYR A 337 5.92 8.53 -0.25
CA TYR A 337 6.47 7.67 0.76
C TYR A 337 7.93 8.05 0.99
N VAL A 338 8.30 8.31 2.24
CA VAL A 338 9.69 8.53 2.63
C VAL A 338 9.99 7.70 3.86
N ASN A 339 11.12 7.01 3.87
CA ASN A 339 11.63 6.28 5.04
C ASN A 339 13.07 6.68 5.27
N LEU A 340 13.35 7.21 6.46
CA LEU A 340 14.69 7.53 6.93
C LEU A 340 15.02 6.60 8.10
N GLU A 341 16.10 5.84 7.99
CA GLU A 341 16.64 5.00 9.06
C GLU A 341 18.07 5.42 9.38
N VAL A 342 18.39 5.54 10.66
CA VAL A 342 19.74 5.67 11.20
C VAL A 342 20.04 4.42 12.03
N GLU A 343 21.10 3.71 11.65
CA GLU A 343 21.64 2.55 12.34
C GLU A 343 22.96 2.93 13.02
N GLN A 344 23.04 2.76 14.33
CA GLN A 344 24.26 2.93 15.12
C GLN A 344 24.74 1.57 15.61
N SER A 345 25.94 1.17 15.21
CA SER A 345 26.51 -0.10 15.68
C SER A 345 26.85 -0.04 17.17
N VAL A 346 26.51 -1.09 17.88
CA VAL A 346 26.87 -1.35 19.29
C VAL A 346 27.86 -2.53 19.38
N ARG A 347 27.77 -3.47 18.45
CA ARG A 347 28.68 -4.62 18.32
C ARG A 347 28.94 -4.87 16.85
N VAL A 348 30.18 -5.16 16.48
CA VAL A 348 30.56 -5.40 15.08
C VAL A 348 31.39 -6.69 14.94
N PRO A 349 31.43 -7.32 13.76
CA PRO A 349 32.31 -8.46 13.50
C PRO A 349 33.79 -8.14 13.75
N LEU A 350 34.58 -9.17 14.06
CA LEU A 350 36.04 -9.03 14.20
C LEU A 350 36.65 -8.46 12.91
N GLY A 351 37.59 -7.52 13.06
CA GLY A 351 38.25 -6.85 11.94
C GLY A 351 37.45 -5.71 11.30
N THR A 352 36.29 -5.35 11.86
CA THR A 352 35.49 -4.18 11.43
C THR A 352 35.44 -3.12 12.53
N GLN A 353 34.92 -1.93 12.23
CA GLN A 353 34.86 -0.82 13.18
C GLN A 353 33.41 -0.41 13.44
N ALA A 354 33.20 0.30 14.55
CA ALA A 354 31.92 0.93 14.80
C ALA A 354 31.55 1.88 13.65
N PHE A 355 30.27 1.90 13.31
CA PHE A 355 29.73 2.71 12.24
C PHE A 355 28.38 3.34 12.62
N THR A 356 28.07 4.43 11.92
CA THR A 356 26.74 5.02 11.88
C THR A 356 26.33 5.06 10.41
N GLN A 357 25.18 4.48 10.06
CA GLN A 357 24.68 4.47 8.70
C GLN A 357 23.30 5.10 8.64
N ALA A 358 23.12 6.07 7.75
CA ALA A 358 21.83 6.62 7.39
C ALA A 358 21.37 6.00 6.06
N THR A 359 20.13 5.55 5.99
CA THR A 359 19.49 5.04 4.78
C THR A 359 18.20 5.82 4.54
N LEU A 360 18.04 6.34 3.32
CA LEU A 360 16.86 7.06 2.87
C LEU A 360 16.26 6.33 1.68
N ASP A 361 14.97 6.03 1.77
CA ASP A 361 14.14 5.58 0.65
C ASP A 361 13.05 6.61 0.42
N GLY A 362 12.85 7.02 -0.84
CA GLY A 362 11.86 8.01 -1.21
C GLY A 362 11.12 7.62 -2.48
N GLU A 363 9.81 7.80 -2.50
CA GLU A 363 8.97 7.70 -3.69
C GLU A 363 7.93 8.81 -3.67
N ILE A 364 7.79 9.53 -4.78
CA ILE A 364 6.77 10.58 -4.94
C ILE A 364 6.12 10.36 -6.29
N ARG A 365 4.79 10.33 -6.33
CA ARG A 365 4.00 10.28 -7.55
C ARG A 365 3.04 11.46 -7.55
N LEU A 366 3.10 12.27 -8.60
CA LEU A 366 2.27 13.46 -8.74
C LEU A 366 1.59 13.49 -10.12
N PRO A 367 0.32 13.94 -10.18
CA PRO A 367 -0.35 14.19 -11.45
C PRO A 367 0.33 15.36 -12.15
N SER A 368 0.41 15.27 -13.47
CA SER A 368 0.93 16.31 -14.34
C SER A 368 -0.20 16.80 -15.27
N PHE A 369 0.11 17.08 -16.52
CA PHE A 369 -0.88 17.50 -17.50
C PHE A 369 -1.87 16.39 -17.82
N ARG A 370 -3.18 16.66 -17.67
CA ARG A 370 -4.27 15.69 -17.93
C ARG A 370 -4.12 14.40 -17.11
N THR A 371 -3.94 13.27 -17.77
CA THR A 371 -3.78 11.93 -17.18
C THR A 371 -2.31 11.50 -17.08
N HIS A 372 -1.37 12.42 -17.36
CA HIS A 372 0.04 12.12 -17.24
C HIS A 372 0.45 12.14 -15.76
N PHE A 373 1.50 11.38 -15.44
CA PHE A 373 2.04 11.32 -14.08
C PHE A 373 3.55 11.50 -14.11
N MET A 374 4.07 12.15 -13.08
CA MET A 374 5.49 12.18 -12.79
C MET A 374 5.76 11.34 -11.55
N GLN A 375 6.77 10.47 -11.62
CA GLN A 375 7.20 9.63 -10.52
C GLN A 375 8.68 9.89 -10.24
N PHE A 376 9.00 10.16 -8.99
CA PHE A 376 10.36 10.26 -8.48
C PHE A 376 10.61 9.12 -7.54
N ARG A 377 11.80 8.52 -7.65
CA ARG A 377 12.27 7.50 -6.73
C ARG A 377 13.71 7.79 -6.34
N ALA A 378 13.98 7.81 -5.05
CA ALA A 378 15.29 8.05 -4.49
C ALA A 378 15.69 6.92 -3.56
N HIS A 379 16.97 6.59 -3.56
CA HIS A 379 17.59 5.76 -2.54
C HIS A 379 18.97 6.32 -2.22
N ALA A 380 19.27 6.51 -0.94
CA ALA A 380 20.57 6.99 -0.50
C ALA A 380 21.04 6.25 0.74
N VAL A 381 22.35 5.97 0.79
CA VAL A 381 23.05 5.39 1.92
C VAL A 381 24.27 6.24 2.20
N GLY A 382 24.46 6.61 3.45
CA GLY A 382 25.64 7.34 3.90
C GLY A 382 26.15 6.76 5.21
N THR A 383 27.40 6.31 5.21
CA THR A 383 28.02 5.68 6.38
C THR A 383 29.21 6.48 6.87
N ARG A 384 29.24 6.72 8.18
CA ARG A 384 30.42 7.18 8.92
C ARG A 384 31.08 6.00 9.62
N GLY A 385 32.40 5.88 9.51
CA GLY A 385 33.17 4.75 10.02
C GLY A 385 33.35 3.65 8.96
N ALA A 386 33.71 2.44 9.38
CA ALA A 386 33.96 1.31 8.48
C ALA A 386 32.92 0.21 8.71
N ALA A 387 31.74 0.37 8.10
CA ALA A 387 30.68 -0.64 8.17
C ALA A 387 31.11 -1.96 7.50
N PRO A 388 30.67 -3.11 8.03
CA PRO A 388 30.90 -4.41 7.39
C PRO A 388 30.26 -4.46 6.00
N ARG A 389 30.77 -5.31 5.12
CA ARG A 389 30.25 -5.47 3.75
C ARG A 389 28.80 -5.93 3.70
N ALA A 390 28.31 -6.56 4.78
CA ALA A 390 26.90 -6.88 4.98
C ALA A 390 25.98 -5.65 5.08
N ARG A 391 26.53 -4.43 5.11
CA ARG A 391 25.79 -3.15 5.09
C ARG A 391 25.96 -2.36 3.82
N TYR A 392 26.77 -2.85 2.87
CA TYR A 392 26.93 -2.17 1.61
C TYR A 392 25.65 -2.23 0.80
N ALA A 393 25.42 -1.17 0.02
CA ALA A 393 24.38 -1.10 -0.98
C ALA A 393 25.02 -1.02 -2.36
N TYR A 394 24.31 -1.52 -3.36
CA TYR A 394 24.80 -1.65 -4.72
C TYR A 394 23.79 -1.09 -5.71
N LEU A 395 24.29 -0.63 -6.87
CA LEU A 395 23.50 -0.22 -8.01
C LEU A 395 24.17 -0.69 -9.32
N GLY A 396 23.39 -0.68 -10.40
CA GLY A 396 23.73 -1.19 -11.73
C GLY A 396 22.73 -2.25 -12.19
N GLY A 397 22.49 -2.31 -13.50
CA GLY A 397 21.51 -3.18 -14.17
C GLY A 397 20.11 -2.59 -14.27
N GLY A 398 19.21 -3.35 -14.92
CA GLY A 398 17.85 -2.94 -15.30
C GLY A 398 16.89 -2.40 -14.22
N GLY A 399 17.22 -2.52 -12.94
CA GLY A 399 16.44 -1.96 -11.83
C GLY A 399 16.92 -0.59 -11.35
N THR A 400 18.13 -0.19 -11.76
CA THR A 400 18.78 1.08 -11.42
C THR A 400 19.44 1.63 -12.69
N LEU A 401 20.76 1.74 -12.77
CA LEU A 401 21.46 2.24 -13.96
C LEU A 401 21.73 1.12 -14.95
N ARG A 402 21.06 1.21 -16.11
CA ARG A 402 20.98 0.19 -17.16
C ARG A 402 22.28 0.01 -17.95
N THR A 403 23.01 1.10 -18.13
CA THR A 403 24.30 1.07 -18.85
C THR A 403 25.43 0.44 -18.05
N LEU A 404 25.21 0.20 -16.75
CA LEU A 404 26.10 -0.56 -15.88
C LEU A 404 25.70 -2.03 -15.81
N ASP A 405 26.68 -2.91 -15.61
CA ASP A 405 26.43 -4.31 -15.29
C ASP A 405 25.64 -4.42 -13.96
N PRO A 406 24.87 -5.52 -13.76
CA PRO A 406 24.11 -5.73 -12.53
C PRO A 406 24.97 -5.62 -11.26
N LEU A 407 24.64 -4.65 -10.40
CA LEU A 407 25.34 -4.36 -9.15
C LEU A 407 26.85 -4.04 -9.34
N GLU A 408 27.23 -3.43 -10.46
CA GLU A 408 28.62 -3.06 -10.79
C GLU A 408 29.23 -2.11 -9.75
N GLN A 409 28.45 -1.15 -9.25
CA GLN A 409 28.91 -0.21 -8.23
C GLN A 409 28.31 -0.55 -6.87
N GLY A 410 29.11 -0.42 -5.82
CA GLY A 410 28.62 -0.60 -4.47
C GLY A 410 29.61 -0.18 -3.38
N GLY A 411 29.09 -0.04 -2.18
CA GLY A 411 29.87 0.33 -1.01
C GLY A 411 29.02 0.86 0.14
N ALA A 412 29.67 1.61 1.04
CA ALA A 412 29.04 2.19 2.22
C ALA A 412 28.43 3.59 1.96
N ALA A 413 28.63 4.15 0.77
CA ALA A 413 27.98 5.36 0.30
C ALA A 413 27.27 5.07 -1.03
N LEU A 414 26.02 5.47 -1.16
CA LEU A 414 25.23 5.31 -2.38
C LEU A 414 24.25 6.48 -2.51
N PHE A 415 24.08 6.99 -3.72
CA PHE A 415 22.96 7.86 -4.06
C PHE A 415 22.39 7.42 -5.40
N TYR A 416 21.06 7.34 -5.47
CA TYR A 416 20.30 7.05 -6.67
C TYR A 416 19.07 7.92 -6.70
N LEU A 417 18.84 8.59 -7.83
CA LEU A 417 17.60 9.31 -8.12
C LEU A 417 17.12 8.92 -9.51
N GLU A 418 15.83 8.66 -9.61
CA GLU A 418 15.14 8.37 -10.86
C GLU A 418 13.88 9.25 -10.95
N SER A 419 13.69 9.82 -12.12
CA SER A 419 12.49 10.52 -12.54
C SER A 419 11.88 9.79 -13.73
N ARG A 420 10.57 9.59 -13.70
CA ARG A 420 9.80 9.01 -14.79
C ARG A 420 8.62 9.89 -15.12
N TYR A 421 8.47 10.23 -16.39
CA TYR A 421 7.29 10.87 -16.93
C TYR A 421 6.46 9.82 -17.69
N LEU A 422 5.24 9.59 -17.24
CA LEU A 422 4.34 8.53 -17.71
C LEU A 422 3.21 9.17 -18.52
N ILE A 423 3.09 8.78 -19.78
CA ILE A 423 2.11 9.28 -20.75
C ILE A 423 1.20 8.12 -21.18
N PRO A 424 -0.01 7.98 -20.60
CA PRO A 424 -0.98 6.98 -21.05
C PRO A 424 -1.48 7.28 -22.48
N ILE A 425 -1.56 6.24 -23.33
CA ILE A 425 -2.11 6.33 -24.69
C ILE A 425 -3.63 6.06 -24.62
N GLU A 426 -4.41 7.05 -24.18
CA GLU A 426 -5.85 6.91 -23.90
C GLU A 426 -6.69 6.37 -25.07
N SER A 427 -6.23 6.56 -26.31
CA SER A 427 -6.91 6.05 -27.51
C SER A 427 -6.87 4.53 -27.63
N VAL A 428 -6.03 3.83 -26.85
CA VAL A 428 -5.88 2.37 -26.86
C VAL A 428 -6.22 1.84 -25.47
N GLN A 429 -7.42 1.28 -25.33
CA GLN A 429 -7.83 0.57 -24.12
C GLN A 429 -7.87 -0.93 -24.42
N LEU A 430 -6.90 -1.67 -23.87
CA LEU A 430 -6.91 -3.12 -23.98
C LEU A 430 -7.70 -3.70 -22.80
N PRO A 431 -8.70 -4.57 -23.04
CA PRO A 431 -9.42 -5.25 -21.97
C PRO A 431 -8.43 -5.97 -21.05
N VAL A 432 -8.64 -5.89 -19.73
CA VAL A 432 -7.82 -6.54 -18.67
C VAL A 432 -6.42 -5.97 -18.49
N ILE A 433 -5.73 -5.58 -19.57
CA ILE A 433 -4.33 -5.18 -19.55
C ILE A 433 -4.16 -3.67 -19.27
N GLY A 434 -5.18 -2.88 -19.62
CA GLY A 434 -5.18 -1.43 -19.43
C GLY A 434 -4.56 -0.66 -20.59
N THR A 435 -4.29 0.62 -20.37
CA THR A 435 -3.78 1.55 -21.38
C THR A 435 -2.26 1.41 -21.52
N PRO A 436 -1.70 1.33 -22.74
CA PRO A 436 -0.26 1.44 -22.94
C PRO A 436 0.28 2.77 -22.41
N ILE A 437 1.51 2.78 -21.90
CA ILE A 437 2.14 3.95 -21.30
C ILE A 437 3.49 4.20 -21.98
N ILE A 438 3.68 5.40 -22.52
CA ILE A 438 5.00 5.88 -22.93
C ILE A 438 5.70 6.42 -21.69
N THR A 439 6.93 5.98 -21.45
CA THR A 439 7.74 6.41 -20.30
C THR A 439 8.95 7.17 -20.81
N LEU A 440 9.13 8.40 -20.35
CA LEU A 440 10.41 9.11 -20.42
C LEU A 440 11.10 8.93 -19.08
N ARG A 441 12.36 8.50 -19.09
CA ARG A 441 13.14 8.20 -17.90
C ARG A 441 14.38 9.06 -17.85
N ASP A 442 14.67 9.57 -16.67
CA ASP A 442 15.92 10.22 -16.32
C ASP A 442 16.42 9.61 -15.01
N ALA A 443 17.65 9.11 -14.97
CA ALA A 443 18.19 8.48 -13.78
C ALA A 443 19.67 8.77 -13.62
N PHE A 444 20.08 9.06 -12.39
CA PHE A 444 21.49 9.20 -12.07
C PHE A 444 21.80 8.59 -10.72
N GLY A 445 23.03 8.12 -10.58
CA GLY A 445 23.45 7.49 -9.35
C GLY A 445 24.94 7.21 -9.30
N SER A 446 25.39 6.88 -8.10
CA SER A 446 26.78 6.57 -7.78
C SER A 446 26.82 5.73 -6.50
N ALA A 447 27.74 4.78 -6.43
CA ALA A 447 28.01 4.04 -5.20
C ALA A 447 29.50 3.79 -5.01
N GLY A 448 29.98 3.89 -3.76
CA GLY A 448 31.39 3.78 -3.43
C GLY A 448 31.67 3.47 -1.95
N MET A 449 32.91 3.08 -1.67
CA MET A 449 33.33 2.54 -0.37
C MET A 449 33.47 3.58 0.74
N ARG A 450 33.89 4.81 0.38
CA ARG A 450 34.18 5.91 1.34
C ARG A 450 33.51 7.22 0.96
N SER A 451 33.43 7.48 -0.34
CA SER A 451 32.78 8.63 -0.94
C SER A 451 32.05 8.17 -2.20
N LEU A 452 31.12 9.00 -2.67
CA LEU A 452 30.49 8.81 -3.96
C LEU A 452 31.53 9.14 -5.05
N PRO A 453 31.84 8.21 -5.98
CA PRO A 453 32.57 8.54 -7.20
C PRO A 453 31.70 9.40 -8.14
N ASP A 454 32.22 9.68 -9.34
CA ASP A 454 31.49 10.42 -10.36
C ASP A 454 30.14 9.78 -10.67
N PHE A 455 29.12 10.63 -10.81
CA PHE A 455 27.77 10.21 -11.10
C PHE A 455 27.66 9.68 -12.52
N GLN A 456 26.97 8.56 -12.64
CA GLN A 456 26.48 8.04 -13.90
C GLN A 456 25.11 8.65 -14.15
N HIS A 457 24.85 9.09 -15.37
CA HIS A 457 23.60 9.74 -15.77
C HIS A 457 23.07 9.09 -17.04
N GLU A 458 21.80 8.70 -17.02
CA GLU A 458 21.12 8.00 -18.09
C GLU A 458 19.78 8.63 -18.41
N VAL A 459 19.45 8.67 -19.69
CA VAL A 459 18.12 9.01 -20.17
C VAL A 459 17.56 7.86 -21.01
N GLY A 460 16.26 7.65 -20.93
CA GLY A 460 15.60 6.55 -21.61
C GLY A 460 14.20 6.90 -22.09
N VAL A 461 13.77 6.15 -23.11
CA VAL A 461 12.39 6.14 -23.60
C VAL A 461 11.91 4.70 -23.66
N GLY A 462 10.70 4.47 -23.17
CA GLY A 462 10.10 3.15 -23.18
C GLY A 462 8.62 3.18 -23.48
N ILE A 463 8.11 2.02 -23.86
CA ILE A 463 6.68 1.74 -23.96
C ILE A 463 6.36 0.55 -23.05
N GLY A 464 5.37 0.74 -22.19
CA GLY A 464 4.88 -0.26 -21.26
C GLY A 464 3.44 -0.62 -21.53
N LEU A 465 3.09 -1.87 -21.25
CA LEU A 465 1.73 -2.34 -21.23
C LEU A 465 1.55 -3.23 -19.99
N SER A 466 0.71 -2.79 -19.06
CA SER A 466 0.55 -3.42 -17.74
C SER A 466 1.91 -3.59 -17.03
N VAL A 467 2.32 -4.82 -16.78
CA VAL A 467 3.57 -5.16 -16.08
C VAL A 467 4.78 -5.23 -16.98
N LEU A 468 4.60 -5.31 -18.31
CA LEU A 468 5.70 -5.45 -19.26
C LEU A 468 6.11 -4.08 -19.79
N ARG A 469 7.41 -3.83 -19.87
CA ARG A 469 7.96 -2.63 -20.51
C ARG A 469 9.15 -2.96 -21.39
N VAL A 470 9.24 -2.25 -22.50
CA VAL A 470 10.42 -2.24 -23.38
C VAL A 470 10.99 -0.84 -23.32
N GLU A 471 12.28 -0.73 -23.07
CA GLU A 471 12.94 0.56 -22.86
C GLU A 471 14.30 0.59 -23.55
N TYR A 472 14.59 1.72 -24.20
CA TYR A 472 15.91 2.05 -24.71
C TYR A 472 16.51 3.13 -23.81
N THR A 473 17.76 2.95 -23.39
CA THR A 473 18.46 3.86 -22.46
C THR A 473 19.87 4.14 -22.96
N THR A 474 20.34 5.36 -22.79
CA THR A 474 21.70 5.79 -23.15
C THR A 474 22.32 6.61 -22.04
N ALA A 475 23.64 6.44 -21.84
CA ALA A 475 24.40 7.25 -20.89
C ALA A 475 24.64 8.65 -21.46
N VAL A 476 24.34 9.67 -20.66
CA VAL A 476 24.58 11.08 -20.95
C VAL A 476 25.88 11.56 -20.28
N ALA A 477 26.21 11.00 -19.11
CA ALA A 477 27.47 11.26 -18.41
C ALA A 477 27.96 10.00 -17.69
N GLY A 478 29.29 9.91 -17.52
CA GLY A 478 29.96 8.74 -16.96
C GLY A 478 30.47 7.78 -18.05
N ARG A 479 30.21 6.48 -17.88
CA ARG A 479 30.65 5.44 -18.82
C ARG A 479 29.72 5.44 -20.04
N ALA A 480 30.28 5.73 -21.21
CA ALA A 480 29.51 5.72 -22.46
C ALA A 480 28.91 4.32 -22.73
N GLY A 481 27.63 4.30 -23.11
CA GLY A 481 26.91 3.07 -23.40
C GLY A 481 25.46 3.32 -23.84
N HIS A 482 24.89 2.31 -24.49
CA HIS A 482 23.47 2.20 -24.79
C HIS A 482 22.99 0.80 -24.43
N GLU A 483 21.78 0.70 -23.89
CA GLU A 483 21.16 -0.58 -23.55
C GLU A 483 19.71 -0.60 -24.04
N PHE A 484 19.33 -1.73 -24.65
CA PHE A 484 17.94 -2.06 -24.92
C PHE A 484 17.50 -3.14 -23.92
N GLY A 485 16.47 -2.85 -23.13
CA GLY A 485 16.04 -3.73 -22.05
C GLY A 485 14.54 -3.98 -22.07
N VAL A 486 14.17 -5.25 -21.92
CA VAL A 486 12.80 -5.64 -21.55
C VAL A 486 12.76 -5.78 -20.03
N GLY A 487 11.88 -5.02 -19.38
CA GLY A 487 11.72 -5.01 -17.94
C GLY A 487 10.32 -5.41 -17.52
N ILE A 488 10.21 -5.85 -16.27
CA ILE A 488 8.92 -6.03 -15.61
C ILE A 488 8.82 -4.96 -14.54
N SER A 489 7.78 -4.15 -14.61
CA SER A 489 7.48 -3.13 -13.63
C SER A 489 6.06 -3.34 -13.14
N LEU A 490 5.91 -3.79 -11.90
CA LEU A 490 4.65 -3.58 -11.20
C LEU A 490 4.64 -2.11 -10.82
N SER A 491 3.90 -1.28 -11.55
CA SER A 491 3.32 -0.11 -10.91
C SER A 491 2.55 -0.66 -9.71
N ARG A 492 2.93 -0.28 -8.50
CA ARG A 492 2.05 -0.49 -7.34
C ARG A 492 0.76 0.25 -7.70
N PHE A 493 -0.27 -0.52 -8.04
CA PHE A 493 -1.60 -0.02 -8.36
C PHE A 493 -2.25 0.51 -7.09
#